data_AF-A0A1M3JXS6-F1
#
_entry.id   AF-A0A1M3JXS6-F1
#
_cell.length_a   1.000
_cell.length_b   1.000
_cell.length_c   1.000
_cell.angle_alpha   90.00
_cell.angle_beta   90.00
_cell.angle_gamma   90.00
#
_symmetry.space_group_name_H-M   'P 1'
#
loop_
_entity.id
_entity.type
_entity.pdbx_description
1 polymer ?
#
loop_
_entity_poly.entity_id
_entity_poly.type
_entity_poly.pdbx_seq_one_letter_code
_entity_poly.pdbx_strand_id
1 'polypeptide(L)'
;MNDELEERLYQYRLFLPIYLTIQVTTLVLTLLQLPTTITSYRELGYQSVDPWLGLWFVLLILGLSVAIILGLLSPWRKMPFARRMNLIFGYLGAAWTGLISLGFHFFFHPAYFYFTAAAGLVWWISFMVLRKNKRSQEIFP
;
A
#
# COMPACT_ATOMS: atom_id res chain seq x y z
N MET A 1 -3.58 2.04 -29.93
CA MET A 1 -2.57 1.64 -28.91
C MET A 1 -2.80 2.31 -27.56
N ASN A 2 -3.33 3.55 -27.50
CA ASN A 2 -3.75 4.13 -26.21
C ASN A 2 -4.99 3.43 -25.63
N ASP A 3 -5.93 2.98 -26.46
CA ASP A 3 -7.19 2.38 -25.99
C ASP A 3 -6.96 1.09 -25.17
N GLU A 4 -6.02 0.24 -25.58
CA GLU A 4 -5.67 -0.99 -24.83
C GLU A 4 -5.04 -0.68 -23.45
N LEU A 5 -4.23 0.39 -23.35
CA LEU A 5 -3.65 0.83 -22.08
C LEU A 5 -4.70 1.47 -21.17
N GLU A 6 -5.67 2.18 -21.74
CA GLU A 6 -6.81 2.75 -21.00
C GLU A 6 -7.71 1.65 -20.44
N GLU A 7 -7.99 0.61 -21.23
CA GLU A 7 -8.76 -0.56 -20.77
C GLU A 7 -8.04 -1.28 -19.61
N ARG A 8 -6.73 -1.51 -19.73
CA ARG A 8 -5.94 -2.09 -18.64
C ARG A 8 -5.92 -1.19 -17.40
N LEU A 9 -5.80 0.13 -17.56
CA LEU A 9 -5.87 1.07 -16.44
C LEU A 9 -7.24 1.00 -15.74
N TYR A 10 -8.31 0.89 -16.52
CA TYR A 10 -9.67 0.71 -15.99
C TYR A 10 -9.79 -0.57 -15.17
N GLN A 11 -9.22 -1.69 -15.64
CA GLN A 11 -9.18 -2.94 -14.88
C GLN A 11 -8.48 -2.75 -13.53
N TYR A 12 -7.27 -2.15 -13.50
CA TYR A 12 -6.59 -1.86 -12.23
C TYR A 12 -7.40 -0.93 -11.32
N ARG A 13 -8.16 0.01 -11.88
CA ARG A 13 -9.04 0.90 -11.10
C ARG A 13 -10.18 0.14 -10.46
N LEU A 14 -10.73 -0.85 -11.15
CA LEU A 14 -11.80 -1.72 -10.64
C LEU A 14 -11.30 -2.65 -9.52
N PHE A 15 -10.08 -3.16 -9.63
CA PHE A 15 -9.48 -4.04 -8.61
C PHE A 15 -9.04 -3.29 -7.35
N LEU A 16 -8.70 -2.01 -7.46
CA LEU A 16 -8.23 -1.19 -6.33
C LEU A 16 -9.18 -1.21 -5.11
N PRO A 17 -10.50 -0.94 -5.22
CA PRO A 17 -11.39 -0.96 -4.06
C PRO A 17 -11.49 -2.35 -3.42
N ILE A 18 -11.44 -3.43 -4.20
CA ILE A 18 -11.46 -4.81 -3.69
C ILE A 18 -10.19 -5.05 -2.87
N TYR A 19 -9.03 -4.74 -3.45
CA TYR A 19 -7.74 -4.89 -2.79
C TYR A 19 -7.64 -4.04 -1.50
N LEU A 20 -8.13 -2.80 -1.55
CA LEU A 20 -8.17 -1.91 -0.39
C LEU A 20 -9.10 -2.46 0.70
N THR A 21 -10.26 -2.99 0.33
CA THR A 21 -11.20 -3.62 1.28
C THR A 21 -10.55 -4.81 1.96
N ILE A 22 -9.84 -5.66 1.22
CA ILE A 22 -9.08 -6.78 1.78
C ILE A 22 -8.04 -6.26 2.77
N GLN A 23 -7.20 -5.30 2.37
CA GLN A 23 -6.13 -4.76 3.22
C GLN A 23 -6.64 -4.05 4.49
N VAL A 24 -7.79 -3.37 4.41
CA VAL A 24 -8.42 -2.75 5.59
C VAL A 24 -9.03 -3.81 6.49
N THR A 25 -9.72 -4.80 5.92
CA THR A 25 -10.33 -5.90 6.68
C THR A 25 -9.27 -6.66 7.44
N THR A 26 -8.17 -6.99 6.77
CA THR A 26 -7.06 -7.69 7.39
C THR A 26 -6.48 -6.83 8.51
N LEU A 27 -6.25 -5.52 8.30
CA LEU A 27 -5.74 -4.62 9.36
C LEU A 27 -6.66 -4.61 10.60
N VAL A 28 -7.97 -4.55 10.39
CA VAL A 28 -8.95 -4.63 11.49
C VAL A 28 -8.84 -5.96 12.23
N LEU A 29 -8.71 -7.08 11.52
CA LEU A 29 -8.53 -8.39 12.15
C LEU A 29 -7.25 -8.45 13.00
N THR A 30 -6.13 -7.92 12.51
CA THR A 30 -4.89 -7.86 13.29
C THR A 30 -5.06 -6.99 14.54
N LEU A 31 -5.75 -5.85 14.44
CA LEU A 31 -6.02 -4.99 15.60
C LEU A 31 -6.89 -5.70 16.65
N LEU A 32 -7.85 -6.51 16.22
CA LEU A 32 -8.69 -7.32 17.12
C LEU A 32 -7.90 -8.45 17.79
N GLN A 33 -6.91 -9.03 17.10
CA GLN A 33 -6.01 -10.07 17.62
C GLN A 33 -4.85 -9.51 18.45
N LEU A 34 -4.66 -8.20 18.47
CA LEU A 34 -3.53 -7.57 19.14
C LEU A 34 -3.50 -7.83 20.66
N PRO A 35 -4.61 -7.75 21.41
CA PRO A 35 -4.60 -8.04 22.85
C PRO A 35 -4.16 -9.47 23.17
N THR A 36 -4.66 -10.46 22.42
CA THR A 36 -4.31 -11.87 22.62
C THR A 36 -2.85 -12.15 22.26
N THR A 37 -2.33 -11.44 21.27
CA THR A 37 -0.91 -11.52 20.88
C THR A 37 0.00 -10.97 21.98
N ILE A 38 -0.38 -9.83 22.60
CA ILE A 38 0.37 -9.24 23.72
C ILE A 38 0.38 -10.15 24.94
N THR A 39 -0.77 -10.73 25.31
CA THR A 39 -0.85 -11.64 26.47
C THR A 39 -0.01 -12.89 26.24
N SER A 40 -0.12 -13.50 25.05
CA SER A 40 0.68 -14.68 24.68
C SER A 40 2.18 -14.40 24.73
N TYR A 41 2.62 -13.23 24.22
CA TYR A 41 4.03 -12.84 24.25
C TYR A 41 4.54 -12.63 25.68
N ARG A 42 3.73 -12.03 26.57
CA ARG A 42 4.08 -11.84 27.98
C ARG A 42 4.20 -13.14 28.75
N GLU A 43 3.34 -14.11 28.47
CA GLU A 43 3.29 -15.39 29.19
C GLU A 43 4.34 -16.40 28.70
N LEU A 44 4.52 -16.52 27.38
CA LEU A 44 5.39 -17.53 26.78
C LEU A 44 6.81 -17.02 26.52
N GLY A 45 7.04 -15.71 26.51
CA GLY A 45 8.34 -15.10 26.21
C GLY A 45 8.78 -15.21 24.75
N TYR A 46 7.95 -15.81 23.88
CA TYR A 46 8.15 -15.88 22.44
C TYR A 46 6.84 -15.62 21.70
N GLN A 47 6.94 -15.18 20.45
CA GLN A 47 5.79 -14.93 19.59
C GLN A 47 5.53 -16.15 18.71
N SER A 48 4.32 -16.71 18.79
CA SER A 48 3.88 -17.78 17.90
C SER A 48 3.80 -17.24 16.47
N VAL A 49 4.41 -17.96 15.52
CA VAL A 49 4.35 -17.58 14.10
C VAL A 49 2.94 -17.85 13.59
N ASP A 50 2.25 -16.80 13.16
CA ASP A 50 0.91 -16.91 12.59
C ASP A 50 0.99 -17.54 11.18
N PRO A 51 0.26 -18.63 10.89
CA PRO A 51 0.19 -19.20 9.54
C PRO A 51 -0.28 -18.21 8.47
N TRP A 52 -1.09 -17.22 8.86
CA TRP A 52 -1.65 -16.22 7.95
C TRP A 52 -0.61 -15.21 7.46
N LEU A 53 0.56 -15.15 8.12
CA LEU A 53 1.64 -14.22 7.83
C LEU A 53 2.16 -14.31 6.38
N GLY A 54 2.11 -15.51 5.78
CA GLY A 54 2.41 -15.69 4.35
C GLY A 54 1.41 -14.97 3.45
N LEU A 55 0.11 -15.02 3.79
CA LEU A 55 -0.95 -14.33 3.05
C LEU A 55 -0.74 -12.81 3.08
N TRP A 56 -0.39 -12.27 4.26
CA TRP A 56 -0.07 -10.86 4.44
C TRP A 56 1.07 -10.39 3.55
N PHE A 57 2.14 -11.19 3.50
CA PHE A 57 3.29 -10.89 2.66
C PHE A 57 2.93 -10.90 1.18
N VAL A 58 2.15 -11.88 0.72
CA VAL A 58 1.67 -11.96 -0.67
C VAL A 58 0.83 -10.73 -1.03
N LEU A 59 -0.10 -10.31 -0.16
CA LEU A 59 -0.92 -9.11 -0.38
C LEU A 59 -0.05 -7.86 -0.52
N LEU A 60 0.96 -7.71 0.34
CA LEU A 60 1.88 -6.57 0.29
C LEU A 60 2.70 -6.55 -1.00
N ILE A 61 3.26 -7.69 -1.42
CA ILE A 61 3.99 -7.80 -2.69
C ILE A 61 3.07 -7.44 -3.85
N LEU A 62 1.82 -7.89 -3.85
CA LEU A 62 0.88 -7.62 -4.92
C LEU A 62 0.64 -6.11 -5.09
N GLY A 63 0.38 -5.39 -3.99
CA GLY A 63 0.20 -3.94 -4.03
C GLY A 63 1.44 -3.19 -4.51
N LEU A 64 2.63 -3.56 -4.01
CA LEU A 64 3.89 -2.95 -4.43
C LEU A 64 4.20 -3.24 -5.90
N SER A 65 3.97 -4.47 -6.35
CA SER A 65 4.19 -4.90 -7.73
C SER A 65 3.34 -4.08 -8.69
N VAL A 66 2.05 -3.90 -8.40
CA VAL A 66 1.16 -3.07 -9.23
C VAL A 66 1.61 -1.61 -9.25
N ALA A 67 2.01 -1.05 -8.10
CA ALA A 67 2.53 0.32 -8.04
C ALA A 67 3.81 0.50 -8.87
N ILE A 68 4.74 -0.45 -8.81
CA ILE A 68 5.97 -0.47 -9.61
C ILE A 68 5.64 -0.62 -11.10
N ILE A 69 4.72 -1.52 -11.45
CA ILE A 69 4.27 -1.74 -12.83
C ILE A 69 3.75 -0.43 -13.41
N LEU A 70 2.83 0.24 -12.72
CA LEU A 70 2.23 1.47 -13.20
C LEU A 70 3.22 2.65 -13.24
N GLY A 71 4.16 2.71 -12.29
CA GLY A 71 5.11 3.81 -12.16
C GLY A 71 6.33 3.72 -13.08
N LEU A 72 6.92 2.53 -13.24
CA LEU A 72 8.26 2.37 -13.81
C LEU A 72 8.30 1.63 -15.15
N LEU A 73 7.35 0.73 -15.44
CA LEU A 73 7.39 -0.07 -16.66
C LEU A 73 7.13 0.76 -17.92
N SER A 74 7.90 0.43 -18.96
CA SER A 74 7.94 1.12 -20.26
C SER A 74 6.56 1.33 -20.93
N PRO A 75 5.63 0.34 -20.95
CA PRO A 75 4.34 0.50 -21.62
C PRO A 75 3.52 1.66 -21.06
N TRP A 76 3.60 1.88 -19.75
CA TRP A 76 2.85 2.92 -19.06
C TRP A 76 3.46 4.30 -19.22
N ARG A 77 4.74 4.42 -19.59
CA ARG A 77 5.41 5.73 -19.79
C ARG A 77 4.77 6.57 -20.89
N LYS A 78 4.07 5.93 -21.83
CA LYS A 78 3.30 6.59 -22.90
C LYS A 78 2.04 7.29 -22.37
N MET A 79 1.55 6.92 -21.19
CA MET A 79 0.38 7.52 -20.57
C MET A 79 0.77 8.70 -19.66
N PRO A 80 0.01 9.81 -19.64
CA PRO A 80 0.28 10.92 -18.75
C PRO A 80 0.37 10.46 -17.30
N PHE A 81 1.47 10.78 -16.62
CA PHE A 81 1.69 10.38 -15.23
C PHE A 81 0.53 10.80 -14.33
N ALA A 82 -0.07 11.96 -14.62
CA ALA A 82 -1.25 12.48 -13.96
C ALA A 82 -2.44 11.49 -13.90
N ARG A 83 -2.68 10.70 -14.95
CA ARG A 83 -3.82 9.77 -15.04
C ARG A 83 -3.61 8.51 -14.18
N ARG A 84 -2.37 8.03 -14.08
CA ARG A 84 -2.01 6.84 -13.30
C ARG A 84 -1.63 7.13 -11.84
N MET A 85 -1.29 8.37 -11.51
CA MET A 85 -0.80 8.77 -10.19
C MET A 85 -1.76 8.34 -9.07
N ASN A 86 -3.05 8.65 -9.17
CA ASN A 86 -4.03 8.30 -8.14
C ASN A 86 -4.11 6.79 -7.91
N LEU A 87 -3.94 6.00 -8.98
CA LEU A 87 -3.90 4.54 -8.89
C LEU A 87 -2.64 4.05 -8.16
N ILE A 88 -1.47 4.56 -8.56
CA ILE A 88 -0.19 4.21 -7.92
C ILE A 88 -0.26 4.51 -6.41
N PHE A 89 -0.70 5.72 -6.05
CA PHE A 89 -0.82 6.12 -4.65
C PHE A 89 -1.91 5.32 -3.91
N GLY A 90 -2.98 4.90 -4.58
CA GLY A 90 -3.98 4.00 -4.02
C GLY A 90 -3.42 2.63 -3.67
N TYR A 91 -2.71 1.99 -4.60
CA TYR A 91 -2.06 0.69 -4.35
C TYR A 91 -0.96 0.79 -3.30
N LEU A 92 -0.15 1.86 -3.32
CA LEU A 92 0.85 2.12 -2.28
C LEU A 92 0.21 2.35 -0.91
N GLY A 93 -0.90 3.08 -0.83
CA GLY A 93 -1.63 3.29 0.42
C GLY A 93 -2.19 1.99 0.99
N ALA A 94 -2.78 1.15 0.14
CA ALA A 94 -3.27 -0.17 0.55
C ALA A 94 -2.11 -1.16 0.88
N ALA A 95 -0.96 -1.07 0.21
CA ALA A 95 0.22 -1.82 0.61
C ALA A 95 0.79 -1.34 1.96
N TRP A 96 0.71 -0.03 2.23
CA TRP A 96 1.14 0.55 3.51
C TRP A 96 0.25 0.10 4.68
N THR A 97 -1.07 -0.03 4.49
CA THR A 97 -1.96 -0.62 5.52
C THR A 97 -1.60 -2.08 5.80
N GLY A 98 -1.27 -2.85 4.76
CA GLY A 98 -0.78 -4.23 4.92
C GLY A 98 0.56 -4.28 5.66
N LEU A 99 1.45 -3.32 5.40
CA LEU A 99 2.73 -3.17 6.09
C LEU A 99 2.52 -2.89 7.59
N ILE A 100 1.65 -1.96 7.95
CA ILE A 100 1.32 -1.69 9.37
C ILE A 100 0.86 -2.97 10.06
N SER A 101 -0.02 -3.72 9.41
CA SER A 101 -0.54 -4.95 10.00
C SER A 101 0.53 -6.01 10.19
N LEU A 102 1.38 -6.20 9.19
CA LEU A 102 2.51 -7.11 9.26
C LEU A 102 3.47 -6.70 10.40
N GLY A 103 3.61 -5.40 10.66
CA GLY A 103 4.37 -4.88 11.81
C GLY A 103 3.90 -5.41 13.16
N PHE A 104 2.58 -5.44 13.39
CA PHE A 104 2.02 -5.98 14.63
C PHE A 104 2.31 -7.47 14.82
N HIS A 105 2.45 -8.24 13.73
CA HIS A 105 2.76 -9.67 13.79
C HIS A 105 4.25 -9.98 13.96
N PHE A 106 5.14 -9.16 13.40
CA PHE A 106 6.56 -9.50 13.37
C PHE A 106 7.34 -8.93 14.54
N PHE A 107 7.08 -7.68 14.93
CA PHE A 107 7.98 -7.02 15.86
C PHE A 107 7.31 -5.81 16.52
N PHE A 108 7.13 -5.86 17.84
CA PHE A 108 7.12 -4.66 18.68
C PHE A 108 8.51 -3.98 18.75
N HIS A 109 9.33 -4.14 17.70
CA HIS A 109 10.64 -3.52 17.62
C HIS A 109 10.43 -2.06 17.19
N PRO A 110 10.91 -1.09 17.98
CA PRO A 110 10.65 0.33 17.70
C PRO A 110 11.17 0.76 16.32
N ALA A 111 12.26 0.16 15.84
CA ALA A 111 12.77 0.40 14.47
C ALA A 111 11.74 0.11 13.36
N TYR A 112 10.90 -0.92 13.51
CA TYR A 112 9.87 -1.22 12.52
C TYR A 112 8.83 -0.12 12.45
N PHE A 113 8.36 0.35 13.62
CA PHE A 113 7.40 1.45 13.71
C PHE A 113 7.95 2.74 13.09
N TYR A 114 9.22 3.08 13.37
CA TYR A 114 9.85 4.23 12.74
C TYR A 114 9.95 4.08 11.23
N PHE A 115 10.29 2.89 10.74
CA PHE A 115 10.34 2.59 9.31
C PHE A 115 8.96 2.72 8.64
N THR A 116 7.92 2.12 9.22
CA THR A 116 6.54 2.20 8.69
C THR A 116 6.02 3.63 8.71
N ALA A 117 6.27 4.37 9.80
CA ALA A 117 5.89 5.77 9.92
C ALA A 117 6.61 6.64 8.88
N ALA A 118 7.93 6.46 8.73
CA ALA A 118 8.72 7.17 7.73
C ALA A 118 8.23 6.85 6.31
N ALA A 119 7.96 5.58 5.99
CA ALA A 119 7.41 5.18 4.70
C ALA A 119 6.06 5.83 4.41
N GLY A 120 5.16 5.88 5.41
CA GLY A 120 3.86 6.55 5.29
C GLY A 120 3.99 8.05 5.09
N LEU A 121 4.94 8.68 5.79
CA LEU A 121 5.21 10.11 5.69
C LEU A 121 5.80 10.46 4.33
N VAL A 122 6.76 9.69 3.83
CA VAL A 122 7.32 9.83 2.47
C VAL A 122 6.23 9.66 1.42
N TRP A 123 5.36 8.65 1.56
CA TRP A 123 4.22 8.44 0.67
C TRP A 123 3.28 9.66 0.66
N TRP A 124 2.91 10.16 1.84
CA TRP A 124 1.98 11.27 1.98
C TRP A 124 2.56 12.60 1.45
N ILE A 125 3.81 12.91 1.78
CA ILE A 125 4.51 14.08 1.23
C ILE A 125 4.61 13.99 -0.29
N SER A 126 5.03 12.84 -0.82
CA SER A 126 5.15 12.64 -2.27
C SER A 126 3.81 12.87 -2.97
N PHE A 127 2.72 12.36 -2.39
CA PHE A 127 1.37 12.60 -2.91
C PHE A 127 0.98 14.08 -2.92
N MET A 128 1.22 14.78 -1.80
CA MET A 128 0.93 16.22 -1.64
C MET A 128 1.71 17.08 -2.65
N VAL A 129 3.02 16.85 -2.78
CA VAL A 129 3.89 17.58 -3.71
C VAL A 129 3.44 17.39 -5.16
N LEU A 130 3.20 16.14 -5.56
CA LEU A 130 2.79 15.82 -6.93
C LEU A 130 1.38 16.35 -7.27
N ARG A 131 0.49 16.48 -6.27
CA ARG A 131 -0.83 17.08 -6.46
C ARG A 131 -0.76 18.60 -6.65
N LYS A 132 0.14 19.30 -5.93
CA LYS A 132 0.31 20.76 -6.07
C LYS A 132 0.78 21.16 -7.47
N ASN A 133 1.71 20.41 -8.05
CA ASN A 133 2.29 20.73 -9.36
C ASN A 133 1.26 20.66 -10.52
N LYS A 134 0.17 19.88 -10.38
CA LYS A 134 -0.88 19.83 -11.41
C LYS A 134 -1.67 21.13 -11.55
N ARG A 135 -1.94 21.85 -10.45
CA ARG A 135 -2.72 23.09 -10.50
C ARG A 135 -1.97 24.25 -11.17
N SER A 136 -0.65 24.18 -11.23
CA SER A 136 0.18 25.24 -11.79
C SER A 136 0.25 25.24 -13.32
N GLN A 137 -0.18 24.15 -13.99
CA GLN A 137 -0.07 24.01 -15.45
C GLN A 137 -1.36 24.42 -16.20
N GLU A 138 -2.43 24.80 -15.51
CA GLU A 138 -3.69 25.25 -16.12
C GLU A 138 -3.80 26.79 -16.23
N ILE A 139 -2.75 27.54 -15.85
CA ILE A 139 -2.77 29.01 -15.83
C ILE A 139 -1.96 29.58 -17.01
N PHE A 140 -2.19 29.13 -18.24
CA PHE A 140 -1.88 29.95 -19.42
C PHE A 140 -2.85 29.56 -20.56
N PRO A 141 -3.81 30.44 -20.92
CA PRO A 141 -4.64 30.31 -22.12
C PRO A 141 -3.86 30.52 -23.42
#